data_AF-A0A0C9WQ72-F1
#
_entry.id   AF-A0A0C9WQ72-F1
#
_cell.length_a   1.000
_cell.length_b   1.000
_cell.length_c   1.000
_cell.angle_alpha   90.00
_cell.angle_beta   90.00
_cell.angle_gamma   90.00
#
_symmetry.space_group_name_H-M   'P 1'
#
loop_
_entity.id
_entity.type
_entity.pdbx_description
1 polymer ?
#
loop_
_entity_poly.entity_id
_entity_poly.type
_entity_poly.pdbx_seq_one_letter_code
_entity_poly.pdbx_strand_id
1 'polypeptide(L)'
;MVYMSKYDSVHGRFKGIIEVKDGKLIVNGKPVTIFGERDPAAIQWSSAGDEYLVESTVRPSFPFLFRPIDADCPHLKGGTMKVIISVPSADAPMVVVGVKLDKDDPAVKVISNASCTTNCLAPRQDYSRQLWYRRRSDDYRPRHDRDSEDRRRPVAQGLAWRT
;
A
#
# COMPACT_ATOMS: atom_id res chain seq x y z
N MET A 1 -0.73 -24.12 4.41
CA MET A 1 -1.49 -22.94 3.96
C MET A 1 -2.97 -22.98 4.32
N VAL A 2 -3.73 -24.02 3.96
CA VAL A 2 -5.18 -24.13 4.24
C VAL A 2 -5.57 -23.81 5.70
N TYR A 3 -4.88 -24.42 6.66
CA TYR A 3 -5.17 -24.21 8.09
C TYR A 3 -5.02 -22.73 8.49
N MET A 4 -3.88 -22.12 8.16
CA MET A 4 -3.61 -20.71 8.46
C MET A 4 -4.59 -19.76 7.75
N SER A 5 -5.06 -20.12 6.56
CA SER A 5 -6.06 -19.31 5.85
C SER A 5 -7.47 -19.45 6.44
N LYS A 6 -7.78 -20.57 7.13
CA LYS A 6 -9.09 -20.79 7.77
C LYS A 6 -9.18 -20.18 9.17
N TYR A 7 -8.06 -20.16 9.90
CA TYR A 7 -8.03 -19.80 11.30
C TYR A 7 -7.01 -18.69 11.56
N ASP A 8 -7.50 -17.52 11.93
CA ASP A 8 -6.71 -16.37 12.39
C ASP A 8 -7.10 -16.03 13.83
N SER A 9 -6.12 -15.86 14.71
CA SER A 9 -6.36 -15.59 16.13
C SER A 9 -6.89 -14.18 16.40
N VAL A 10 -6.61 -13.22 15.52
CA VAL A 10 -6.99 -11.80 15.67
C VAL A 10 -8.27 -11.51 14.86
N HIS A 11 -8.33 -11.99 13.62
CA HIS A 11 -9.42 -11.73 12.69
C HIS A 11 -10.50 -12.82 12.69
N GLY A 12 -10.27 -13.93 13.39
CA GLY A 12 -11.22 -15.03 13.55
C GLY A 12 -11.21 -16.03 12.38
N ARG A 13 -12.33 -16.74 12.21
CA ARG A 13 -12.48 -17.73 11.14
C ARG A 13 -12.79 -17.05 9.80
N PHE A 14 -12.15 -17.52 8.74
CA PHE A 14 -12.49 -17.09 7.38
C PHE A 14 -13.93 -17.48 7.05
N LYS A 15 -14.73 -16.51 6.59
CA LYS A 15 -16.18 -16.68 6.32
C LYS A 15 -16.47 -17.32 4.96
N GLY A 16 -15.46 -17.58 4.14
CA GLY A 16 -15.59 -18.19 2.82
C GLY A 16 -15.24 -19.68 2.80
N ILE A 17 -15.27 -20.25 1.60
CA ILE A 17 -14.95 -21.66 1.37
C ILE A 17 -13.49 -21.76 0.94
N ILE A 18 -12.73 -22.64 1.63
CA ILE A 18 -11.34 -22.95 1.30
C ILE A 18 -11.20 -24.46 1.14
N GLU A 19 -10.80 -24.87 -0.06
CA GLU A 19 -10.62 -26.26 -0.48
C GLU A 19 -9.27 -26.44 -1.15
N VAL A 20 -8.81 -27.69 -1.26
CA VAL A 20 -7.63 -28.06 -2.04
C VAL A 20 -8.08 -29.00 -3.12
N LYS A 21 -7.78 -28.66 -4.37
CA LYS A 21 -8.12 -29.49 -5.53
C LYS A 21 -6.97 -29.44 -6.51
N ASP A 22 -6.54 -30.61 -7.00
CA ASP A 22 -5.51 -30.74 -8.03
C ASP A 22 -4.19 -30.00 -7.69
N GLY A 23 -3.79 -30.02 -6.41
CA GLY A 23 -2.59 -29.33 -5.92
C GLY A 23 -2.71 -27.80 -5.82
N LYS A 24 -3.87 -27.23 -6.13
CA LYS A 24 -4.17 -25.79 -6.01
C LYS A 24 -5.05 -25.50 -4.80
N LEU A 25 -4.94 -24.28 -4.29
CA LEU A 25 -5.82 -23.77 -3.25
C LEU A 25 -7.02 -23.12 -3.90
N ILE A 26 -8.24 -23.58 -3.59
CA ILE A 26 -9.47 -22.98 -4.09
C ILE A 26 -10.04 -22.09 -2.98
N VAL A 27 -10.13 -20.78 -3.24
CA VAL A 27 -10.72 -19.80 -2.32
C VAL A 27 -11.97 -19.22 -2.96
N ASN A 28 -13.15 -19.48 -2.39
CA ASN A 28 -14.44 -19.06 -2.93
C ASN A 28 -14.63 -19.45 -4.41
N GLY A 29 -14.24 -20.68 -4.77
CA GLY A 29 -14.31 -21.19 -6.15
C GLY A 29 -13.20 -20.69 -7.08
N LYS A 30 -12.32 -19.79 -6.65
CA LYS A 30 -11.20 -19.28 -7.46
C LYS A 30 -9.93 -20.10 -7.19
N PRO A 31 -9.28 -20.67 -8.21
CA PRO A 31 -8.03 -21.39 -8.04
C PRO A 31 -6.86 -20.42 -7.79
N VAL A 32 -6.03 -20.75 -6.83
CA VAL A 32 -4.80 -20.05 -6.45
C VAL A 32 -3.64 -21.02 -6.59
N THR A 33 -2.66 -20.64 -7.42
CA THR A 33 -1.42 -21.40 -7.61
C THR A 33 -0.51 -21.18 -6.40
N ILE A 34 0.11 -22.24 -5.92
CA ILE A 34 1.03 -22.21 -4.77
C ILE A 34 2.41 -22.61 -5.26
N PHE A 35 3.41 -21.81 -4.90
CA PHE A 35 4.82 -22.12 -5.13
C PHE A 35 5.49 -22.45 -3.80
N GLY A 36 6.45 -23.38 -3.84
CA GLY A 36 7.19 -23.87 -2.68
C GLY A 36 8.68 -23.55 -2.74
N GLU A 37 9.06 -22.49 -3.44
CA GLU A 37 10.47 -22.17 -3.70
C GLU A 37 11.08 -21.31 -2.59
N ARG A 38 12.37 -21.56 -2.34
CA ARG A 38 13.16 -20.72 -1.43
C ARG A 38 13.78 -19.53 -2.16
N ASP A 39 14.17 -19.73 -3.41
CA ASP A 39 14.73 -18.68 -4.25
C ASP A 39 13.60 -17.92 -4.96
N PRO A 40 13.42 -16.61 -4.69
CA PRO A 40 12.42 -15.78 -5.38
C PRO A 40 12.58 -15.73 -6.90
N ALA A 41 13.79 -15.92 -7.43
CA ALA A 41 14.05 -15.90 -8.88
C ALA A 41 13.60 -17.18 -9.58
N ALA A 42 13.47 -18.29 -8.84
CA ALA A 42 13.00 -19.56 -9.36
C ALA A 42 11.46 -19.62 -9.50
N ILE A 43 10.75 -18.67 -8.88
CA ILE A 43 9.29 -18.63 -8.93
C ILE A 43 8.84 -18.08 -10.29
N GLN A 44 8.13 -18.92 -11.04
CA GLN A 44 7.61 -18.57 -12.36
C GLN A 44 6.29 -17.80 -12.26
N TRP A 45 6.35 -16.54 -11.85
CA TRP A 45 5.18 -15.65 -11.72
C TRP A 45 4.41 -15.51 -13.03
N SER A 46 5.10 -15.51 -14.16
CA SER A 46 4.49 -15.49 -15.49
C SER A 46 3.50 -16.64 -15.73
N SER A 47 3.70 -17.81 -15.10
CA SER A 47 2.81 -18.96 -15.23
C SER A 47 1.46 -18.78 -14.51
N ALA A 48 1.40 -17.87 -13.52
CA ALA A 48 0.20 -17.55 -12.78
C ALA A 48 -0.61 -16.42 -13.41
N GLY A 49 -0.04 -15.68 -14.38
CA GLY A 49 -0.68 -14.54 -15.03
C GLY A 49 -0.65 -13.26 -14.18
N ASP A 50 0.33 -13.12 -13.28
CA ASP A 50 0.38 -12.04 -12.31
C ASP A 50 0.89 -10.72 -12.91
N GLU A 51 0.07 -9.67 -12.84
CA GLU A 51 0.48 -8.29 -13.19
C GLU A 51 1.19 -7.59 -12.02
N TYR A 52 0.78 -7.92 -10.78
CA TYR A 52 1.27 -7.30 -9.56
C TYR A 52 1.68 -8.36 -8.54
N LEU A 53 2.86 -8.20 -7.97
CA LEU A 53 3.35 -9.02 -6.86
C LEU A 53 3.40 -8.20 -5.57
N VAL A 54 2.90 -8.76 -4.47
CA VAL A 54 3.05 -8.17 -3.14
C VAL A 54 4.12 -8.94 -2.36
N GLU A 55 5.26 -8.31 -2.16
CA GLU A 55 6.36 -8.89 -1.40
C GLU A 55 6.16 -8.63 0.10
N SER A 56 5.77 -9.68 0.82
CA SER A 56 5.51 -9.65 2.26
C SER A 56 6.54 -10.47 3.07
N THR A 57 7.56 -11.03 2.41
CA THR A 57 8.59 -11.81 3.10
C THR A 57 9.67 -10.90 3.63
N VAL A 58 9.56 -10.56 4.91
CA VAL A 58 10.60 -9.78 5.59
C VAL A 58 11.55 -10.74 6.28
N ARG A 59 12.74 -10.96 5.71
CA ARG A 59 13.82 -11.71 6.37
C ARG A 59 15.09 -10.88 6.43
N PRO A 60 15.85 -10.93 7.54
CA PRO A 60 17.15 -10.25 7.65
C PRO A 60 18.15 -10.71 6.57
N SER A 61 18.02 -11.97 6.13
CA SER A 61 18.84 -12.56 5.08
C SER A 61 18.36 -12.25 3.67
N PHE A 62 17.36 -11.38 3.48
CA PHE A 62 16.85 -11.00 2.17
C PHE A 62 17.45 -9.64 1.76
N PRO A 63 18.59 -9.64 1.06
CA PRO A 63 19.34 -8.41 0.79
C PRO A 63 18.56 -7.41 -0.06
N PHE A 64 17.60 -7.87 -0.87
CA PHE A 64 16.81 -7.02 -1.77
C PHE A 64 15.94 -5.98 -1.03
N LEU A 65 15.52 -6.25 0.21
CA LEU A 65 14.73 -5.28 0.99
C LEU A 65 15.58 -4.14 1.58
N PHE A 66 16.89 -4.35 1.72
CA PHE A 66 17.80 -3.48 2.48
C PHE A 66 19.03 -3.02 1.68
N ARG A 67 19.08 -3.31 0.38
CA ARG A 67 20.14 -2.87 -0.52
C ARG A 67 19.58 -1.94 -1.59
N PRO A 68 20.42 -1.11 -2.21
CA PRO A 68 20.08 -0.35 -3.40
C PRO A 68 19.32 -1.21 -4.40
N ILE A 69 18.21 -0.66 -4.89
CA ILE A 69 17.47 -1.23 -6.01
C ILE A 69 18.29 -0.97 -7.26
N ASP A 70 19.41 -1.65 -7.36
CA ASP A 70 19.97 -1.96 -8.65
C ASP A 70 19.00 -2.94 -9.32
N ALA A 71 18.85 -2.83 -10.63
CA ALA A 71 17.78 -3.36 -11.48
C ALA A 71 17.55 -4.90 -11.45
N ASP A 72 18.12 -5.61 -10.48
CA ASP A 72 18.11 -7.06 -10.28
C ASP A 72 17.11 -7.53 -9.21
N CYS A 73 15.87 -7.01 -9.23
CA CYS A 73 14.83 -7.61 -8.42
C CYS A 73 14.61 -9.07 -8.87
N PRO A 74 14.79 -10.07 -7.99
CA PRO A 74 14.71 -11.48 -8.39
C PRO A 74 13.30 -11.85 -8.88
N HIS A 75 12.26 -11.20 -8.35
CA HIS A 75 10.89 -11.41 -8.79
C HIS A 75 10.61 -10.91 -10.21
N LEU A 76 11.33 -9.88 -10.68
CA LEU A 76 11.22 -9.42 -12.06
C LEU A 76 11.81 -10.44 -13.04
N LYS A 77 12.80 -11.24 -12.62
CA LYS A 77 13.35 -12.35 -13.43
C LYS A 77 12.34 -13.48 -13.60
N GLY A 78 11.47 -13.68 -12.62
CA GLY A 78 10.35 -14.64 -12.69
C GLY A 78 9.17 -14.18 -13.58
N GLY A 79 9.24 -12.99 -14.18
CA GLY A 79 8.27 -12.50 -15.16
C GLY A 79 7.17 -11.59 -14.61
N THR A 80 7.25 -11.14 -13.36
CA THR A 80 6.32 -10.16 -12.78
C THR A 80 6.50 -8.77 -13.41
N MET A 81 5.39 -8.05 -13.63
CA MET A 81 5.43 -6.69 -14.19
C MET A 81 5.72 -5.61 -13.15
N LYS A 82 5.08 -5.68 -11.96
CA LYS A 82 5.28 -4.71 -10.88
C LYS A 82 5.33 -5.37 -9.50
N VAL A 83 6.25 -4.92 -8.64
CA VAL A 83 6.47 -5.42 -7.28
C VAL A 83 6.12 -4.34 -6.26
N ILE A 84 5.30 -4.69 -5.28
CA ILE A 84 4.87 -3.85 -4.16
C ILE A 84 5.44 -4.45 -2.88
N ILE A 85 6.35 -3.72 -2.24
CA ILE A 85 7.01 -4.15 -1.01
C ILE A 85 6.15 -3.72 0.18
N SER A 86 5.83 -4.63 1.10
CA SER A 86 4.96 -4.36 2.27
C SER A 86 5.65 -3.65 3.44
N VAL A 87 6.92 -3.28 3.27
CA VAL A 87 7.79 -2.66 4.29
C VAL A 87 8.54 -1.46 3.72
N PRO A 88 9.09 -0.58 4.59
CA PRO A 88 9.98 0.48 4.15
C PRO A 88 11.17 -0.10 3.38
N SER A 89 11.50 0.56 2.27
CA SER A 89 12.71 0.31 1.49
C SER A 89 13.61 1.54 1.58
N ALA A 90 14.92 1.35 1.49
CA ALA A 90 15.87 2.45 1.46
C ALA A 90 15.76 3.27 0.16
N ASP A 91 15.53 2.58 -0.97
CA ASP A 91 15.65 3.18 -2.29
C ASP A 91 14.37 3.13 -3.13
N ALA A 92 13.43 2.21 -2.86
CA ALA A 92 12.15 2.22 -3.58
C ALA A 92 11.36 3.48 -3.23
N PRO A 93 10.69 4.11 -4.22
CA PRO A 93 9.68 5.12 -3.94
C PRO A 93 8.65 4.57 -2.95
N MET A 94 8.58 5.22 -1.79
CA MET A 94 7.55 4.94 -0.80
C MET A 94 6.27 5.69 -1.14
N VAL A 95 5.18 4.93 -1.17
CA VAL A 95 3.85 5.37 -1.49
C VAL A 95 2.96 5.17 -0.27
N VAL A 96 2.17 6.18 0.05
CA VAL A 96 1.08 6.09 1.01
C VAL A 96 -0.20 6.42 0.28
N VAL A 97 -1.13 5.46 0.29
CA VAL A 97 -2.44 5.59 -0.33
C VAL A 97 -3.18 6.79 0.30
N GLY A 98 -3.70 7.69 -0.55
CA GLY A 98 -4.39 8.90 -0.12
C GLY A 98 -3.50 10.08 0.28
N VAL A 99 -2.17 9.94 0.25
CA VAL A 99 -1.22 11.06 0.47
C VAL A 99 -0.37 11.32 -0.77
N LYS A 100 0.15 10.26 -1.41
CA LYS A 100 1.10 10.39 -2.53
C LYS A 100 0.79 9.53 -3.77
N LEU A 101 -0.27 8.71 -3.72
CA LEU A 101 -0.62 7.76 -4.78
C LEU A 101 -0.75 8.42 -6.18
N ASP A 102 -1.30 9.63 -6.26
CA ASP A 102 -1.54 10.31 -7.54
C ASP A 102 -0.26 10.76 -8.27
N LYS A 103 0.89 10.66 -7.60
CA LYS A 103 2.21 11.03 -8.14
C LYS A 103 3.06 9.81 -8.47
N ASP A 104 2.46 8.63 -8.46
CA ASP A 104 3.17 7.40 -8.79
C ASP A 104 3.43 7.32 -10.28
N ASP A 105 4.70 7.18 -10.64
CA ASP A 105 5.11 6.96 -12.02
C ASP A 105 4.83 5.49 -12.40
N PRO A 106 3.98 5.23 -13.41
CA PRO A 106 3.70 3.86 -13.87
C PRO A 106 4.94 3.14 -14.42
N ALA A 107 6.00 3.84 -14.80
CA ALA A 107 7.26 3.24 -15.23
C ALA A 107 8.05 2.60 -14.09
N VAL A 108 7.76 2.95 -12.83
CA VAL A 108 8.43 2.39 -11.67
C VAL A 108 7.91 0.97 -11.41
N LYS A 109 8.79 -0.01 -11.64
CA LYS A 109 8.48 -1.44 -11.47
C LYS A 109 8.48 -1.91 -10.01
N VAL A 110 9.15 -1.19 -9.11
CA VAL A 110 9.26 -1.57 -7.70
C VAL A 110 8.88 -0.39 -6.81
N ILE A 111 7.84 -0.55 -6.00
CA ILE A 111 7.37 0.46 -5.05
C ILE A 111 7.30 -0.12 -3.64
N SER A 112 7.40 0.74 -2.64
CA SER A 112 7.20 0.36 -1.24
C SER A 112 5.90 0.96 -0.72
N ASN A 113 5.05 0.16 -0.07
CA ASN A 113 3.84 0.62 0.63
C ASN A 113 4.16 1.16 2.04
N ALA A 114 5.42 1.56 2.27
CA ALA A 114 5.94 2.05 3.55
C ALA A 114 5.66 1.09 4.73
N SER A 115 5.59 1.62 5.95
CA SER A 115 5.22 0.85 7.15
C SER A 115 3.78 1.13 7.58
N CYS A 116 3.22 0.27 8.43
CA CYS A 116 1.92 0.52 9.08
C CYS A 116 1.93 1.85 9.88
N THR A 117 3.03 2.15 10.58
CA THR A 117 3.20 3.42 11.31
C THR A 117 3.20 4.62 10.36
N THR A 118 3.88 4.51 9.22
CA THR A 118 3.90 5.57 8.20
C THR A 118 2.51 5.79 7.62
N ASN A 119 1.78 4.73 7.29
CA ASN A 119 0.41 4.81 6.78
C ASN A 119 -0.56 5.45 7.80
N CYS A 120 -0.35 5.24 9.09
CA CYS A 120 -1.14 5.88 10.15
C CYS A 120 -0.83 7.38 10.30
N LEU A 121 0.46 7.75 10.26
CA LEU A 121 0.89 9.12 10.55
C LEU A 121 0.83 10.07 9.36
N ALA A 122 1.12 9.59 8.15
CA ALA A 122 1.24 10.44 6.97
C ALA A 122 -0.04 11.23 6.65
N PRO A 123 -1.27 10.65 6.69
CA PRO A 123 -2.49 11.42 6.46
C PRO A 123 -2.70 12.53 7.49
N ARG A 124 -2.38 12.27 8.77
CA ARG A 124 -2.46 13.29 9.82
C ARG A 124 -1.48 14.43 9.60
N GLN A 125 -0.26 14.12 9.21
CA GLN A 125 0.76 15.12 8.92
C GLN A 125 0.39 15.95 7.71
N ASP A 126 -0.08 15.32 6.64
CA ASP A 126 -0.49 16.01 5.42
C ASP A 126 -1.68 16.95 5.67
N TYR A 127 -2.71 16.48 6.38
CA TYR A 127 -3.84 17.31 6.77
C TYR A 127 -3.41 18.52 7.62
N SER A 128 -2.55 18.30 8.63
CA SER A 128 -2.04 19.38 9.49
C SER A 128 -1.24 20.40 8.68
N ARG A 129 -0.44 19.94 7.72
CA ARG A 129 0.32 20.78 6.79
C ARG A 129 -0.61 21.62 5.92
N GLN A 130 -1.63 21.02 5.33
CA GLN A 130 -2.62 21.74 4.51
C GLN A 130 -3.35 22.83 5.30
N LEU A 131 -3.78 22.52 6.53
CA LEU A 131 -4.41 23.51 7.42
C LEU A 131 -3.49 24.68 7.75
N TRP A 132 -2.22 24.39 8.04
CA TRP A 132 -1.24 25.42 8.36
C TRP A 132 -1.00 26.36 7.17
N TYR A 133 -0.87 25.83 5.95
CA TYR A 133 -0.75 26.67 4.75
C TYR A 133 -2.00 27.50 4.49
N ARG A 134 -3.19 26.94 4.68
CA ARG A 134 -4.45 27.67 4.51
C ARG A 134 -4.56 28.86 5.47
N ARG A 135 -4.22 28.66 6.74
CA ARG A 135 -4.18 29.77 7.72
C ARG A 135 -3.19 30.85 7.31
N ARG A 136 -2.00 30.47 6.85
CA ARG A 136 -0.97 31.42 6.41
C ARG A 136 -1.38 32.19 5.16
N SER A 137 -2.11 31.57 4.22
CA SER A 137 -2.67 32.27 3.06
C SER A 137 -3.80 33.24 3.44
N ASP A 138 -4.61 32.90 4.44
CA ASP A 138 -5.65 33.80 4.96
C ASP A 138 -5.03 34.98 5.74
N ASP A 139 -3.90 34.77 6.42
CA ASP A 139 -3.15 35.82 7.10
C ASP A 139 -2.49 36.84 6.16
N TYR A 140 -2.33 36.51 4.88
CA TYR A 140 -1.82 37.43 3.85
C TYR A 140 -2.93 38.23 3.13
N ARG A 141 -4.22 38.03 3.49
CA ARG A 141 -5.30 38.91 3.01
C ARG A 141 -5.23 40.26 3.73
N PRO A 142 -5.32 41.39 3.01
CA PRO A 142 -5.39 42.72 3.62
C PRO A 142 -6.45 42.75 4.72
N ARG A 143 -6.13 43.34 5.88
CA ARG A 143 -7.03 43.39 7.05
C ARG A 143 -8.42 43.98 6.75
N HIS A 144 -8.55 44.74 5.67
CA HIS A 144 -9.77 45.44 5.31
C HIS A 144 -10.95 44.52 4.93
N ASP A 145 -10.69 43.26 4.56
CA ASP A 145 -11.71 42.28 4.15
C ASP A 145 -12.06 41.24 5.23
N ARG A 146 -11.38 41.25 6.39
CA ARG A 146 -11.57 40.22 7.43
C ARG A 146 -12.83 40.43 8.26
N ASP A 147 -13.23 41.69 8.48
CA ASP A 147 -14.23 42.04 9.50
C ASP A 147 -15.69 41.89 9.04
N SER A 148 -15.95 41.74 7.73
CA SER A 148 -17.32 41.70 7.19
C SER A 148 -17.88 40.28 7.00
N GLU A 149 -17.02 39.26 6.83
CA GLU A 149 -17.43 37.87 6.58
C GLU A 149 -17.39 36.96 7.81
N ASP A 150 -16.57 37.25 8.82
CA ASP A 150 -16.34 36.34 9.96
C ASP A 150 -17.57 36.19 10.88
N ARG A 151 -18.49 37.16 10.85
CA ARG A 151 -19.73 37.10 11.67
C ARG A 151 -20.83 36.19 11.10
N ARG A 152 -20.63 35.54 9.95
CA ARG A 152 -21.69 34.73 9.28
C ARG A 152 -21.33 33.27 9.02
N ARG A 153 -20.22 32.74 9.57
CA ARG A 153 -19.90 31.32 9.38
C ARG A 153 -20.62 30.47 10.44
N PRO A 154 -21.63 29.66 10.07
CA PRO A 154 -22.17 28.69 11.01
C PRO A 154 -21.08 27.65 11.33
N VAL A 155 -20.93 27.35 12.61
CA VAL A 155 -20.07 26.26 13.10
C VAL A 155 -20.79 24.94 12.83
N ALA A 156 -20.75 24.46 11.58
CA ALA A 156 -21.21 23.12 11.23
C ALA A 156 -19.99 22.24 10.97
N GLN A 157 -19.58 21.47 11.99
CA GLN A 157 -18.75 20.29 11.78
C GLN A 157 -19.66 19.15 11.32
N GLY A 158 -19.68 18.89 10.01
CA GLY A 158 -20.36 17.73 9.43
C GLY A 158 -19.60 17.23 8.21
N LEU A 159 -19.10 15.99 8.28
CA LEU A 159 -18.59 15.26 7.12
C LEU A 159 -19.79 14.65 6.38
N ALA A 160 -20.11 15.19 5.20
CA ALA A 160 -21.01 14.56 4.25
C ALA A 160 -20.20 13.66 3.30
N TRP A 161 -20.55 12.38 3.24
CA TRP A 161 -20.08 11.45 2.22
C TRP A 161 -21.19 11.28 1.18
N ARG A 162 -20.87 11.43 -0.11
CA ARG A 162 -21.74 10.93 -1.19
C ARG A 162 -21.37 9.47 -1.46
N THR A 163 -22.39 8.62 -1.49
CA THR A 163 -22.36 7.25 -2.02
C THR A 163 -22.05 7.25 -3.50
#